data_AF-X0T7K0-F1
#
_entry.id   AF-X0T7K0-F1
#
_cell.length_a   1.000
_cell.length_b   1.000
_cell.length_c   1.000
_cell.angle_alpha   90.00
_cell.angle_beta   90.00
_cell.angle_gamma   90.00
#
_symmetry.space_group_name_H-M   'P 1'
#
loop_
_entity.id
_entity.type
_entity.pdbx_description
1 polymer ?
#
loop_
_entity_poly.entity_id
_entity_poly.type
_entity_poly.pdbx_seq_one_letter_code
_entity_poly.pdbx_strand_id
1 'polypeptide(L)' 'TEEGVLLDLRRRDRIDSERSVSPLRPAEEAVIIDTDGLTLEEVVLRVLELVEGSA' A
#
# COMPACT_ATOMS: atom_id res chain seq x y z
N THR A 1 20.92 7.02 8.44
CA THR A 1 20.15 8.03 9.19
C THR A 1 18.69 7.88 8.80
N GLU A 2 17.76 8.42 9.60
CA GLU A 2 16.34 8.46 9.23
C GLU A 2 16.14 9.11 7.84
N GLU A 3 16.88 10.19 7.58
CA GLU A 3 16.91 10.86 6.28
C GLU A 3 17.35 9.95 5.13
N GLY A 4 18.40 9.15 5.33
CA GLY A 4 18.86 8.19 4.31
C GLY A 4 17.82 7.12 3.99
N VAL A 5 17.15 6.58 5.02
CA VAL A 5 16.08 5.58 4.83
C VAL A 5 14.91 6.19 4.04
N LEU A 6 14.50 7.42 4.37
CA LEU A 6 13.44 8.12 3.66
C LEU A 6 13.78 8.37 2.19
N LEU A 7 15.02 8.74 1.90
CA LEU A 7 15.51 8.95 0.53
C LEU A 7 15.46 7.64 -0.28
N ASP A 8 15.89 6.53 0.31
CA ASP A 8 15.88 5.23 -0.35
C ASP A 8 14.46 4.72 -0.62
N LEU A 9 13.53 4.89 0.33
CA LEU A 9 12.12 4.56 0.15
C LEU A 9 11.52 5.35 -1.02
N ARG A 10 11.65 6.68 -1.02
CA ARG A 10 11.14 7.53 -2.10
C ARG A 10 11.73 7.17 -3.46
N ARG A 11 13.03 6.84 -3.50
CA ARG A 11 13.71 6.41 -4.74
C ARG A 11 13.09 5.12 -5.27
N ARG A 12 12.85 4.14 -4.39
CA ARG A 12 12.24 2.86 -4.77
C ARG A 12 10.81 3.05 -5.25
N ASP A 13 9.99 3.80 -4.52
CA ASP A 13 8.58 4.02 -4.87
C ASP A 13 8.45 4.65 -6.26
N ARG A 14 9.34 5.60 -6.59
CA ARG A 14 9.40 6.19 -7.94
C ARG A 14 9.75 5.16 -9.01
N ILE A 15 10.81 4.36 -8.79
CA ILE A 15 11.24 3.32 -9.73
C ILE A 15 10.12 2.30 -9.97
N ASP A 16 9.46 1.85 -8.91
CA ASP A 16 8.41 0.83 -8.98
C ASP A 16 7.17 1.36 -9.69
N SER A 17 6.83 2.64 -9.52
CA SER A 17 5.67 3.26 -10.17
C SER A 17 5.92 3.62 -11.65
N GLU A 18 7.16 3.98 -12.01
CA GLU A 18 7.54 4.44 -13.36
C GLU A 18 8.05 3.31 -14.28
N ARG A 19 8.22 2.07 -13.79
CA ARG A 19 8.77 0.97 -14.61
C ARG A 19 7.92 0.69 -15.85
N SER A 20 8.58 0.50 -16.99
CA SER A 20 7.92 0.29 -18.29
C SER A 20 7.13 -1.02 -18.37
N VAL A 21 7.52 -2.03 -17.60
CA VAL A 21 6.85 -3.34 -17.54
C VAL A 21 6.27 -3.54 -16.15
N SER A 22 4.97 -3.85 -16.08
CA SER A 22 4.23 -4.12 -14.85
C SER A 22 4.25 -2.99 -13.80
N PRO A 23 4.11 -1.69 -14.13
CA PRO A 23 4.22 -0.60 -13.14
C PRO A 23 3.40 -0.83 -11.86
N LEU A 24 3.94 -0.43 -10.71
CA LEU A 24 3.22 -0.46 -9.44
C LEU A 24 2.09 0.55 -9.52
N ARG A 25 0.86 0.05 -9.65
CA ARG A 25 -0.36 0.85 -9.66
C ARG A 25 -1.52 0.00 -9.15
N PRO A 26 -2.50 0.58 -8.44
CA PRO A 26 -3.71 -0.13 -8.10
C PRO A 26 -4.48 -0.59 -9.35
N ALA A 27 -5.22 -1.69 -9.24
CA ALA A 27 -6.21 -2.06 -10.24
C ALA A 27 -7.39 -1.07 -10.21
N GLU A 28 -8.18 -1.01 -11.29
CA GLU A 28 -9.32 -0.09 -11.39
C GLU A 28 -10.38 -0.33 -10.31
N GLU A 29 -10.62 -1.59 -9.95
CA GLU A 29 -11.58 -1.99 -8.91
C GLU A 29 -10.91 -2.23 -7.55
N ALA A 30 -9.62 -1.88 -7.40
CA ALA A 30 -8.92 -2.09 -6.13
C ALA A 30 -9.47 -1.17 -5.04
N VAL A 31 -9.79 -1.74 -3.88
CA VAL A 31 -10.06 -0.98 -2.67
C VAL A 31 -8.73 -0.56 -2.05
N ILE A 32 -8.53 0.75 -1.87
CA ILE A 32 -7.32 1.29 -1.23
C ILE A 32 -7.53 1.33 0.28
N ILE A 33 -6.62 0.72 1.03
CA ILE A 33 -6.59 0.78 2.49
C ILE A 33 -5.35 1.57 2.89
N ASP A 34 -5.55 2.79 3.40
CA ASP A 34 -4.49 3.54 4.07
C ASP A 34 -4.30 2.99 5.48
N THR A 35 -3.06 2.62 5.80
CA THR A 35 -2.67 1.98 7.06
C THR A 35 -1.93 2.91 8.01
N ASP A 36 -1.72 4.18 7.64
CA ASP A 36 -0.99 5.12 8.48
C ASP A 36 -1.70 5.32 9.83
N GLY A 37 -0.95 5.08 10.91
CA GLY A 37 -1.45 5.21 12.29
C GLY A 37 -2.34 4.06 12.77
N LEU A 38 -2.52 2.99 11.99
CA LEU A 38 -3.27 1.80 12.40
C LEU A 38 -2.37 0.75 13.04
N THR A 39 -2.95 -0.06 13.92
CA THR A 39 -2.31 -1.31 14.35
C THR A 39 -2.46 -2.40 13.29
N LEU A 40 -1.65 -3.45 13.41
CA LEU A 40 -1.75 -4.61 12.54
C LEU A 40 -3.14 -5.25 12.60
N GLU A 41 -3.71 -5.36 13.80
CA GLU A 41 -5.02 -5.97 14.04
C GLU A 41 -6.13 -5.18 13.34
N GLU A 42 -6.07 -3.85 13.38
CA GLU A 42 -7.04 -2.98 12.71
C GLU A 42 -6.98 -3.12 11.19
N VAL A 43 -5.78 -3.22 10.61
CA VAL A 43 -5.59 -3.46 9.17
C VAL A 43 -6.18 -4.81 8.76
N VAL A 44 -5.88 -5.86 9.52
CA VAL A 44 -6.37 -7.22 9.24
C VAL A 44 -7.90 -7.26 9.28
N LEU A 45 -8.51 -6.65 10.29
CA LEU A 45 -9.97 -6.59 10.40
C LEU A 45 -10.61 -5.88 9.19
N ARG A 46 -10.07 -4.74 8.75
CA ARG A 46 -10.56 -4.03 7.55
C ARG A 46 -10.48 -4.90 6.29
N VAL A 47 -9.42 -5.68 6.13
CA VAL A 47 -9.29 -6.60 4.99
C VAL A 47 -10.34 -7.70 5.06
N LEU A 48 -10.58 -8.28 6.25
CA LEU A 48 -11.59 -9.33 6.43
C LEU A 48 -13.00 -8.82 6.13
N GLU A 49 -13.36 -7.61 6.59
CA GLU A 49 -14.67 -7.00 6.32
C GLU A 49 -14.95 -6.85 4.80
N LEU A 50 -13.93 -6.54 4.01
CA LEU A 50 -14.05 -6.44 2.54
C LEU A 50 -14.21 -7.80 1.86
N VAL A 51 -13.54 -8.83 2.37
CA VAL A 51 -13.54 -10.19 1.78
C VAL A 51 -14.80 -10.96 2.14
N GLU A 52 -15.23 -10.85 3.39
CA GLU A 52 -16.42 -11.57 3.87
C GLU A 52 -17.70 -11.04 3.23
N GLY A 53 -17.64 -9.86 2.59
CA GLY A 53 -18.76 -9.19 1.96
C GLY A 53 -19.79 -8.90 3.03
N SER A 54 -19.72 -7.71 3.63
CA SER A 54 -20.61 -7.34 4.74
C SER A 54 -22.04 -7.84 4.52
N ALA A 55 -22.56 -8.55 5.52
CA ALA A 55 -23.95 -9.00 5.62
C ALA A 55 -24.97 -7.88 5.32
#